data_AF-A0A7C5CZ66-F1
#
_entry.id   AF-A0A7C5CZ66-F1
#
_cell.length_a   1.000
_cell.length_b   1.000
_cell.length_c   1.000
_cell.angle_alpha   90.00
_cell.angle_beta   90.00
_cell.angle_gamma   90.00
#
_symmetry.space_group_name_H-M   'P 1'
#
loop_
_entity.id
_entity.type
_entity.pdbx_description
1 polymer ?
#
loop_
_entity_poly.entity_id
_entity_poly.type
_entity_poly.pdbx_seq_one_letter_code
_entity_poly.pdbx_strand_id
1 'polypeptide(L)'
;KRYEAFQKASMFGANGVLFDIVGTTCYSLGVEEEEKAYHGEFGVELDLIKDDLTKSLAFKEDEKEFSKSHQSFDFSKYFLDFKPPYYKKPKAVPTPEEDRTRSAMQIDVFKGEATVKDSVVSYKEAFKELASLIKSSKNPTIIVGPLLSWDFNEKDLQEKAYITRLLIEKINANVKILPDYRPKLKNYDPNVEMDPPNPHEAILHGNHDITILIGTHCYRTDFVIRLLKKHTPTNVVALCGLYGHPEADLSTSFTDANKLKELLDML
;
A
#
# COMPACT_ATOMS: atom_id res chain seq x y z
N LYS A 1 5.26 -29.42 -11.60
CA LYS A 1 6.59 -28.93 -11.15
C LYS A 1 6.56 -28.12 -9.85
N ARG A 2 5.92 -26.94 -9.74
CA ARG A 2 5.85 -26.18 -8.46
C ARG A 2 4.99 -26.85 -7.39
N TYR A 3 3.81 -27.36 -7.75
CA TYR A 3 2.92 -28.10 -6.83
C TYR A 3 3.53 -29.43 -6.34
N GLU A 4 4.30 -30.13 -7.17
CA GLU A 4 4.98 -31.38 -6.78
C GLU A 4 6.07 -31.14 -5.71
N ALA A 5 6.69 -29.96 -5.71
CA ALA A 5 7.69 -29.60 -4.70
C ALA A 5 7.05 -29.39 -3.33
N PHE A 6 5.88 -28.72 -3.27
CA PHE A 6 5.11 -28.55 -2.03
C PHE A 6 4.56 -29.89 -1.51
N GLN A 7 4.09 -30.76 -2.40
CA GLN A 7 3.59 -32.08 -2.04
C GLN A 7 4.71 -32.96 -1.44
N LYS A 8 5.91 -32.93 -2.02
CA LYS A 8 7.07 -33.64 -1.45
C LYS A 8 7.51 -33.07 -0.10
N ALA A 9 7.58 -31.75 0.05
CA ALA A 9 7.98 -31.11 1.32
C ALA A 9 7.04 -31.47 2.48
N SER A 10 5.73 -31.53 2.21
CA SER A 10 4.72 -31.98 3.16
C SER A 10 4.88 -33.48 3.52
N MET A 11 5.19 -34.34 2.55
CA MET A 11 5.44 -35.77 2.80
C MET A 11 6.70 -36.03 3.63
N PHE A 12 7.65 -35.09 3.66
CA PHE A 12 8.86 -35.17 4.51
C PHE A 12 8.68 -34.55 5.91
N GLY A 13 7.45 -34.20 6.31
CA GLY A 13 7.14 -33.78 7.68
C GLY A 13 7.50 -32.33 8.01
N ALA A 14 7.65 -31.47 6.99
CA ALA A 14 7.85 -30.04 7.19
C ALA A 14 6.57 -29.38 7.74
N ASN A 15 6.44 -29.30 9.06
CA ASN A 15 5.37 -28.58 9.75
C ASN A 15 5.75 -27.12 9.95
N GLY A 16 5.59 -26.33 8.89
CA GLY A 16 5.92 -24.91 8.87
C GLY A 16 7.42 -24.65 8.94
N VAL A 17 7.90 -23.69 8.14
CA VAL A 17 9.05 -22.79 8.37
C VAL A 17 9.67 -22.35 7.04
N LEU A 18 9.64 -21.03 6.87
CA LEU A 18 10.45 -20.13 6.04
C LEU A 18 10.49 -20.32 4.52
N PHE A 19 9.77 -19.42 3.87
CA PHE A 19 9.92 -19.01 2.48
C PHE A 19 11.31 -18.42 2.22
N ASP A 20 12.05 -19.03 1.29
CA ASP A 20 12.89 -18.30 0.36
C ASP A 20 12.12 -18.22 -0.97
N ILE A 21 11.08 -17.38 -1.00
CA ILE A 21 10.39 -17.07 -2.25
C ILE A 21 11.26 -16.08 -3.03
N VAL A 22 12.24 -16.63 -3.72
CA VAL A 22 12.71 -16.02 -4.97
C VAL A 22 11.71 -16.43 -6.05
N GLY A 23 10.68 -15.61 -6.26
CA GLY A 23 9.92 -15.64 -7.53
C GLY A 23 8.49 -16.21 -7.53
N THR A 24 7.74 -16.10 -6.43
CA THR A 24 6.28 -16.18 -6.44
C THR A 24 5.75 -14.75 -6.40
N THR A 25 5.14 -14.33 -7.50
CA THR A 25 4.48 -13.03 -7.60
C THR A 25 3.31 -13.00 -6.62
N CYS A 26 3.31 -12.03 -5.72
CA CYS A 26 2.24 -11.58 -4.82
C CYS A 26 0.93 -11.14 -5.53
N TYR A 27 0.73 -11.56 -6.78
CA TYR A 27 -0.44 -11.25 -7.62
C TYR A 27 -1.41 -12.42 -7.75
N SER A 28 -1.07 -13.60 -7.19
CA SER A 28 -1.84 -14.84 -7.39
C SER A 28 -2.55 -15.36 -6.16
N LEU A 29 -2.32 -14.73 -5.00
CA LEU A 29 -2.99 -15.09 -3.75
C LEU A 29 -3.83 -13.88 -3.34
N GLY A 30 -5.13 -14.09 -3.19
CA GLY A 30 -6.00 -13.10 -2.59
C GLY A 30 -5.51 -12.76 -1.18
N VAL A 31 -5.81 -11.56 -0.70
CA VAL A 31 -5.36 -11.08 0.63
C VAL A 31 -5.79 -12.06 1.75
N GLU A 32 -6.90 -12.77 1.58
CA GLU A 32 -7.36 -13.83 2.51
C GLU A 32 -6.50 -15.11 2.50
N GLU A 33 -5.92 -15.48 1.35
CA GLU A 33 -5.08 -16.67 1.21
C GLU A 33 -3.66 -16.43 1.78
N GLU A 34 -3.20 -15.17 1.75
CA GLU A 34 -2.00 -14.75 2.48
C GLU A 34 -2.21 -14.81 4.01
N GLU A 35 -3.36 -14.37 4.53
CA GLU A 35 -3.65 -14.44 5.97
C GLU A 35 -3.69 -15.87 6.51
N LYS A 36 -4.32 -16.81 5.77
CA LYS A 36 -4.34 -18.24 6.15
C LYS A 36 -2.95 -18.87 6.16
N ALA A 37 -2.05 -18.43 5.28
CA ALA A 37 -0.66 -18.89 5.24
C ALA A 37 0.18 -18.37 6.43
N TYR A 38 -0.09 -17.15 6.91
CA TYR A 38 0.60 -16.58 8.08
C TYR A 38 0.14 -17.15 9.43
N HIS A 39 -1.12 -17.64 9.51
CA HIS A 39 -1.67 -18.23 10.74
C HIS A 39 -1.51 -19.76 10.85
N GLY A 40 -0.96 -20.43 9.83
CA GLY A 40 -0.80 -21.89 9.84
C GLY A 40 -2.12 -22.66 9.66
N GLU A 41 -3.18 -21.97 9.23
CA GLU A 41 -4.53 -22.50 9.07
C GLU A 41 -4.78 -22.89 7.60
N PHE A 42 -4.08 -23.91 7.11
CA PHE A 42 -4.45 -24.57 5.85
C PHE A 42 -5.58 -25.57 6.11
N GLY A 43 -6.78 -25.05 6.37
CA GLY A 43 -8.04 -25.77 6.23
C GLY A 43 -8.61 -25.45 4.85
N VAL A 44 -8.45 -26.37 3.90
CA VAL A 44 -8.87 -26.20 2.51
C VAL A 44 -10.40 -26.28 2.41
N GLU A 45 -11.09 -25.15 2.23
CA GLU A 45 -12.45 -25.16 1.67
C GLU A 45 -12.35 -25.17 0.14
N LEU A 46 -12.36 -26.39 -0.39
CA LEU A 46 -12.24 -26.75 -1.81
C LEU A 46 -13.52 -26.49 -2.62
N ASP A 47 -14.54 -25.82 -2.05
CA ASP A 47 -15.86 -25.69 -2.67
C ASP A 47 -16.02 -24.43 -3.55
N LEU A 48 -15.25 -23.35 -3.31
CA LEU A 48 -15.30 -22.14 -4.14
C LEU A 48 -14.61 -22.31 -5.51
N ILE A 49 -13.63 -23.22 -5.59
CA ILE A 49 -12.93 -23.53 -6.86
C ILE A 49 -13.82 -24.34 -7.80
N LYS A 50 -14.80 -25.08 -7.28
CA LYS A 50 -15.70 -25.91 -8.09
C LYS A 50 -16.74 -25.06 -8.84
N ASP A 51 -17.29 -24.05 -8.19
CA ASP A 51 -18.28 -23.16 -8.82
C ASP A 51 -17.63 -22.23 -9.86
N ASP A 52 -16.41 -21.76 -9.61
CA ASP A 52 -15.65 -20.95 -10.58
C ASP A 52 -15.12 -21.77 -11.77
N LEU A 53 -14.73 -23.03 -11.55
CA LEU A 53 -14.41 -23.94 -12.67
C LEU A 53 -15.62 -24.23 -13.54
N THR A 54 -16.81 -24.38 -12.92
CA THR A 54 -18.06 -24.64 -13.66
C THR A 54 -18.51 -23.41 -14.46
N LYS A 55 -18.30 -22.19 -13.93
CA LYS A 55 -18.49 -20.93 -14.69
C LYS A 55 -17.45 -20.75 -15.79
N SER A 56 -16.19 -21.15 -15.58
CA SER A 56 -15.13 -21.04 -16.60
C SER A 56 -15.31 -21.98 -17.79
N LEU A 57 -16.10 -23.05 -17.62
CA LEU A 57 -16.43 -24.05 -18.65
C LEU A 57 -17.74 -23.74 -19.38
N ALA A 58 -18.52 -22.74 -18.91
CA ALA A 58 -19.66 -22.23 -19.65
C ALA A 58 -19.15 -21.28 -20.75
N PHE A 59 -19.62 -21.52 -21.98
CA PHE A 59 -19.20 -20.87 -23.22
C PHE A 59 -18.81 -19.40 -23.07
N LYS A 60 -17.60 -19.06 -23.56
CA LYS A 60 -17.20 -17.68 -23.84
C LYS A 60 -18.19 -17.07 -24.83
N GLU A 61 -19.09 -16.23 -24.35
CA GLU A 61 -19.62 -15.15 -25.19
C GLU A 61 -18.47 -14.20 -25.52
N ASP A 62 -18.46 -13.68 -26.75
CA ASP A 62 -17.40 -12.82 -27.27
C ASP A 62 -17.22 -11.57 -26.38
N GLU A 63 -16.31 -11.67 -25.42
CA GLU A 63 -15.81 -10.53 -24.67
C GLU A 63 -15.15 -9.58 -25.67
N LYS A 64 -15.72 -8.38 -25.79
CA LYS A 64 -15.06 -7.25 -26.46
C LYS A 64 -13.62 -7.20 -25.99
N GLU A 65 -12.68 -7.28 -26.93
CA GLU A 65 -11.25 -7.14 -26.67
C GLU A 65 -11.03 -5.93 -25.75
N PHE A 66 -10.72 -6.18 -24.48
CA PHE A 66 -10.10 -5.17 -23.62
C PHE A 66 -8.73 -4.90 -24.22
N SER A 67 -8.63 -3.89 -25.07
CA SER A 67 -7.35 -3.36 -25.49
C SER A 67 -6.63 -2.93 -24.21
N LYS A 68 -5.60 -3.69 -23.79
CA LYS A 68 -4.67 -3.23 -22.75
C LYS A 68 -3.99 -1.97 -23.29
N SER A 69 -4.58 -0.80 -23.03
CA SER A 69 -3.87 0.45 -23.22
C SER A 69 -2.65 0.36 -22.32
N HIS A 70 -1.46 0.19 -22.90
CA HIS A 70 -0.22 0.37 -22.16
C HIS A 70 -0.16 1.85 -21.82
N GLN A 71 -0.69 2.23 -20.66
CA GLN A 71 -0.54 3.57 -20.16
C GLN A 71 0.95 3.78 -19.88
N SER A 72 1.57 4.65 -20.65
CA SER A 72 2.96 5.03 -20.42
C SER A 72 3.04 5.85 -19.14
N PHE A 73 3.77 5.37 -18.14
CA PHE A 73 4.04 6.08 -16.89
C PHE A 73 5.51 6.46 -16.77
N ASP A 74 5.87 7.46 -15.98
CA ASP A 74 7.27 7.74 -15.60
C ASP A 74 7.38 8.05 -14.10
N PHE A 75 8.59 8.19 -13.56
CA PHE A 75 8.75 8.63 -12.17
C PHE A 75 8.26 10.08 -12.05
N SER A 76 7.46 10.33 -11.02
CA SER A 76 6.87 11.65 -10.78
C SER A 76 7.96 12.72 -10.61
N LYS A 77 7.82 13.82 -11.36
CA LYS A 77 8.75 14.95 -11.33
C LYS A 77 8.87 15.59 -9.93
N TYR A 78 7.87 15.40 -9.07
CA TYR A 78 7.82 15.98 -7.73
C TYR A 78 8.65 15.21 -6.69
N PHE A 79 9.12 14.00 -7.03
CA PHE A 79 9.86 13.13 -6.11
C PHE A 79 11.21 12.67 -6.68
N LEU A 80 11.72 13.32 -7.74
CA LEU A 80 12.97 12.94 -8.42
C LEU A 80 14.19 13.00 -7.51
N ASP A 81 14.20 13.88 -6.52
CA ASP A 81 15.22 14.01 -5.50
C ASP A 81 15.27 12.80 -4.54
N PHE A 82 14.16 12.07 -4.40
CA PHE A 82 14.07 10.83 -3.63
C PHE A 82 14.22 9.57 -4.48
N LYS A 83 14.54 9.70 -5.78
CA LYS A 83 14.75 8.55 -6.65
C LYS A 83 16.19 8.03 -6.50
N PRO A 84 16.41 6.79 -6.05
CA PRO A 84 17.76 6.24 -5.96
C PRO A 84 18.45 6.18 -7.32
N PRO A 85 19.79 6.34 -7.38
CA PRO A 85 20.52 6.35 -8.65
C PRO A 85 20.46 5.01 -9.40
N TYR A 86 20.28 3.89 -8.68
CA TYR A 86 20.12 2.56 -9.26
C TYR A 86 18.68 2.27 -9.71
N TYR A 87 17.73 3.16 -9.43
CA TYR A 87 16.32 2.93 -9.68
C TYR A 87 16.00 2.90 -11.18
N LYS A 88 15.53 1.76 -11.66
CA LYS A 88 15.15 1.55 -13.07
C LYS A 88 13.64 1.54 -13.20
N LYS A 89 13.13 2.21 -14.24
CA LYS A 89 11.71 2.17 -14.58
C LYS A 89 11.28 0.71 -14.77
N PRO A 90 10.36 0.19 -13.95
CA PRO A 90 9.85 -1.16 -14.06
C PRO A 90 9.00 -1.32 -15.32
N LYS A 91 8.85 -2.57 -15.77
CA LYS A 91 8.01 -2.90 -16.94
C LYS A 91 6.51 -2.71 -16.71
N ALA A 92 6.08 -2.83 -15.45
CA ALA A 92 4.70 -2.70 -15.01
C ALA A 92 4.71 -2.31 -13.53
N VAL A 93 3.75 -1.53 -13.08
CA VAL A 93 3.48 -1.20 -11.67
C VAL A 93 1.99 -1.29 -11.46
N PRO A 94 1.54 -1.49 -10.20
CA PRO A 94 0.13 -1.35 -9.90
C PRO A 94 -0.39 0.00 -10.37
N THR A 95 -1.50 -0.02 -11.11
CA THR A 95 -2.09 1.19 -11.67
C THR A 95 -3.22 1.72 -10.78
N PRO A 96 -3.60 3.00 -10.90
CA PRO A 96 -4.73 3.55 -10.15
C PRO A 96 -6.02 2.76 -10.36
N GLU A 97 -6.23 2.16 -11.54
CA GLU A 97 -7.37 1.28 -11.82
C GLU A 97 -7.33 0.00 -10.98
N GLU A 98 -6.16 -0.60 -10.76
CA GLU A 98 -6.03 -1.77 -9.88
C GLU A 98 -6.45 -1.45 -8.44
N ASP A 99 -6.23 -0.21 -7.96
CA ASP A 99 -6.72 0.24 -6.65
C ASP A 99 -8.25 0.40 -6.66
N ARG A 100 -8.81 0.96 -7.75
CA ARG A 100 -10.24 1.23 -7.90
C ARG A 100 -11.09 -0.04 -8.09
N THR A 101 -10.55 -1.07 -8.74
CA THR A 101 -11.26 -2.35 -8.95
C THR A 101 -11.49 -3.09 -7.63
N ARG A 102 -10.59 -2.93 -6.65
CA ARG A 102 -10.75 -3.47 -5.30
C ARG A 102 -11.71 -2.66 -4.42
N SER A 103 -12.02 -1.42 -4.80
CA SER A 103 -13.01 -0.57 -4.11
C SER A 103 -14.36 -1.27 -3.97
N ALA A 104 -14.84 -1.96 -5.01
CA ALA A 104 -16.16 -2.58 -5.00
C ALA A 104 -16.30 -3.71 -3.95
N MET A 105 -15.21 -4.41 -3.63
CA MET A 105 -15.20 -5.47 -2.61
C MET A 105 -15.11 -4.92 -1.17
N GLN A 106 -14.70 -3.66 -0.97
CA GLN A 106 -14.41 -3.09 0.35
C GLN A 106 -15.34 -1.92 0.76
N ILE A 107 -16.29 -1.52 -0.10
CA ILE A 107 -17.33 -0.51 0.23
C ILE A 107 -18.14 -0.88 1.48
N ASP A 108 -18.18 -2.15 1.87
CA ASP A 108 -18.88 -2.61 3.08
C ASP A 108 -18.08 -2.43 4.39
N VAL A 109 -16.79 -2.04 4.35
CA VAL A 109 -15.88 -2.14 5.52
C VAL A 109 -15.73 -0.83 6.31
N PHE A 110 -15.96 0.35 5.71
CA PHE A 110 -15.91 1.63 6.45
C PHE A 110 -16.87 2.68 5.89
N LYS A 111 -17.87 3.08 6.69
CA LYS A 111 -18.88 4.11 6.33
C LYS A 111 -18.56 5.50 6.90
N GLY A 112 -17.42 5.66 7.58
CA GLY A 112 -17.00 6.93 8.17
C GLY A 112 -16.17 7.79 7.21
N GLU A 113 -15.96 9.06 7.56
CA GLU A 113 -15.04 9.94 6.82
C GLU A 113 -13.58 9.79 7.29
N ALA A 114 -13.40 9.49 8.59
CA ALA A 114 -12.11 9.33 9.22
C ALA A 114 -12.21 8.54 10.54
N THR A 115 -11.08 7.98 10.99
CA THR A 115 -10.88 7.43 12.33
C THR A 115 -9.75 8.13 13.04
N VAL A 116 -9.89 8.28 14.36
CA VAL A 116 -8.80 8.62 15.28
C VAL A 116 -8.85 7.59 16.40
N LYS A 117 -7.85 6.70 16.45
CA LYS A 117 -7.85 5.48 17.27
C LYS A 117 -9.16 4.71 17.01
N ASP A 118 -9.89 4.36 18.06
CA ASP A 118 -11.14 3.58 17.97
C ASP A 118 -12.40 4.43 17.69
N SER A 119 -12.25 5.73 17.43
CA SER A 119 -13.38 6.66 17.22
C SER A 119 -13.56 7.06 15.77
N VAL A 120 -14.79 6.95 15.25
CA VAL A 120 -15.18 7.51 13.95
C VAL A 120 -15.47 9.00 14.11
N VAL A 121 -14.81 9.84 13.31
CA VAL A 121 -14.89 11.30 13.37
C VAL A 121 -15.04 11.89 11.96
N SER A 122 -15.31 13.20 11.88
CA SER A 122 -15.23 13.91 10.59
C SER A 122 -13.78 14.03 10.11
N TYR A 123 -13.56 14.14 8.79
CA TYR A 123 -12.18 14.32 8.29
C TYR A 123 -11.53 15.61 8.81
N LYS A 124 -12.34 16.65 9.08
CA LYS A 124 -11.85 17.93 9.63
C LYS A 124 -11.34 17.80 11.06
N GLU A 125 -12.00 17.00 11.88
CA GLU A 125 -11.53 16.70 13.24
C GLU A 125 -10.25 15.88 13.18
N ALA A 126 -10.20 14.86 12.32
CA ALA A 126 -8.98 14.09 12.10
C ALA A 126 -7.83 14.98 11.61
N PHE A 127 -8.05 15.93 10.70
CA PHE A 127 -7.00 16.85 10.25
C PHE A 127 -6.52 17.82 11.32
N LYS A 128 -7.40 18.28 12.23
CA LYS A 128 -6.98 19.07 13.39
C LYS A 128 -6.07 18.27 14.31
N GLU A 129 -6.43 17.02 14.60
CA GLU A 129 -5.60 16.12 15.40
C GLU A 129 -4.27 15.84 14.71
N LEU A 130 -4.29 15.53 13.41
CA LEU A 130 -3.09 15.31 12.62
C LEU A 130 -2.18 16.53 12.60
N ALA A 131 -2.72 17.73 12.41
CA ALA A 131 -1.94 18.97 12.46
C ALA A 131 -1.28 19.18 13.84
N SER A 132 -1.98 18.82 14.93
CA SER A 132 -1.42 18.84 16.29
C SER A 132 -0.28 17.83 16.46
N LEU A 133 -0.47 16.60 15.98
CA LEU A 133 0.55 15.54 15.99
C LEU A 133 1.79 15.95 15.18
N ILE A 134 1.61 16.53 14.00
CA ILE A 134 2.71 17.03 13.16
C ILE A 134 3.47 18.15 13.87
N LYS A 135 2.77 19.12 14.47
CA LYS A 135 3.42 20.25 15.17
C LYS A 135 4.19 19.84 16.42
N SER A 136 3.80 18.73 17.06
CA SER A 136 4.47 18.18 18.24
C SER A 136 5.54 17.14 17.92
N SER A 137 5.59 16.67 16.67
CA SER A 137 6.58 15.72 16.17
C SER A 137 7.95 16.38 16.00
N LYS A 138 8.99 15.63 16.37
CA LYS A 138 10.40 15.94 16.19
C LYS A 138 10.99 15.28 14.95
N ASN A 139 10.47 14.12 14.53
CA ASN A 139 11.01 13.37 13.39
C ASN A 139 9.91 12.78 12.48
N PRO A 140 9.08 13.64 11.86
CA PRO A 140 7.98 13.20 11.03
C PRO A 140 8.49 12.52 9.76
N THR A 141 7.78 11.48 9.33
CA THR A 141 8.10 10.74 8.09
C THR A 141 6.87 10.61 7.22
N ILE A 142 7.03 10.90 5.94
CA ILE A 142 6.00 10.70 4.92
C ILE A 142 6.44 9.55 4.01
N ILE A 143 5.60 8.53 3.94
CA ILE A 143 5.71 7.44 2.97
C ILE A 143 4.88 7.80 1.75
N VAL A 144 5.54 7.95 0.61
CA VAL A 144 4.91 8.23 -0.67
C VAL A 144 4.76 6.91 -1.44
N GLY A 145 3.52 6.48 -1.62
CA GLY A 145 3.20 5.28 -2.36
C GLY A 145 3.22 5.43 -3.88
N PRO A 146 3.06 4.32 -4.61
CA PRO A 146 3.24 4.26 -6.05
C PRO A 146 2.16 4.99 -6.84
N LEU A 147 1.00 5.29 -6.24
CA LEU A 147 -0.03 6.13 -6.88
C LEU A 147 0.46 7.57 -7.10
N LEU A 148 1.48 8.02 -6.35
CA LEU A 148 2.05 9.36 -6.46
C LEU A 148 3.51 9.36 -6.92
N SER A 149 4.27 8.30 -6.62
CA SER A 149 5.65 8.19 -7.11
C SER A 149 5.73 7.91 -8.62
N TRP A 150 4.69 7.29 -9.20
CA TRP A 150 4.56 7.11 -10.64
C TRP A 150 3.57 8.11 -11.23
N ASP A 151 3.99 8.78 -12.29
CA ASP A 151 3.17 9.67 -13.09
C ASP A 151 2.45 8.87 -14.18
N PHE A 152 1.18 8.56 -13.93
CA PHE A 152 0.27 7.93 -14.89
C PHE A 152 -0.35 8.92 -15.88
N ASN A 153 0.09 10.19 -15.87
CA ASN A 153 -0.52 11.33 -16.58
C ASN A 153 -1.99 11.59 -16.18
N GLU A 154 -2.38 11.20 -14.97
CA GLU A 154 -3.67 11.55 -14.37
C GLU A 154 -3.55 12.86 -13.61
N LYS A 155 -4.33 13.87 -14.03
CA LYS A 155 -4.28 15.22 -13.46
C LYS A 155 -4.49 15.24 -11.94
N ASP A 156 -5.45 14.48 -11.44
CA ASP A 156 -5.79 14.43 -10.02
C ASP A 156 -4.64 13.85 -9.18
N LEU A 157 -3.94 12.83 -9.70
CA LEU A 157 -2.76 12.26 -9.05
C LEU A 157 -1.55 13.18 -9.11
N GLN A 158 -1.36 13.89 -10.22
CA GLN A 158 -0.31 14.91 -10.35
C GLN A 158 -0.52 16.07 -9.39
N GLU A 159 -1.77 16.52 -9.21
CA GLU A 159 -2.12 17.57 -8.26
C GLU A 159 -1.91 17.07 -6.81
N LYS A 160 -2.36 15.86 -6.50
CA LYS A 160 -2.13 15.24 -5.18
C LYS A 160 -0.63 15.08 -4.89
N ALA A 161 0.17 14.69 -5.88
CA ALA A 161 1.63 14.57 -5.75
C ALA A 161 2.29 15.94 -5.50
N TYR A 162 1.85 16.99 -6.20
CA TYR A 162 2.32 18.35 -5.99
C TYR A 162 2.01 18.86 -4.58
N ILE A 163 0.77 18.71 -4.10
CA ILE A 163 0.41 19.13 -2.73
C ILE A 163 1.15 18.30 -1.68
N THR A 164 1.34 17.00 -1.93
CA THR A 164 2.15 16.14 -1.06
C THR A 164 3.59 16.63 -0.96
N ARG A 165 4.18 17.10 -2.07
CA ARG A 165 5.51 17.71 -2.07
C ARG A 165 5.55 18.99 -1.21
N LEU A 166 4.54 19.85 -1.32
CA LEU A 166 4.46 21.05 -0.47
C LEU A 166 4.30 20.70 1.02
N LEU A 167 3.54 19.65 1.35
CA LEU A 167 3.42 19.13 2.71
C LEU A 167 4.77 18.64 3.24
N ILE A 168 5.51 17.86 2.44
CA ILE A 168 6.86 17.39 2.82
C ILE A 168 7.77 18.58 3.17
N GLU A 169 7.80 19.60 2.32
CA GLU A 169 8.64 20.80 2.52
C GLU A 169 8.20 21.60 3.75
N LYS A 170 6.89 21.76 3.95
CA LYS A 170 6.32 22.49 5.08
C LYS A 170 6.59 21.80 6.42
N ILE A 171 6.49 20.47 6.45
CA ILE A 171 6.69 19.64 7.66
C ILE A 171 8.18 19.42 7.93
N ASN A 172 9.04 19.61 6.92
CA ASN A 172 10.44 19.18 6.93
C ASN A 172 10.55 17.69 7.28
N ALA A 173 9.70 16.88 6.63
CA ALA A 173 9.58 15.45 6.90
C ALA A 173 10.70 14.65 6.23
N ASN A 174 11.10 13.55 6.87
CA ASN A 174 11.80 12.48 6.16
C ASN A 174 10.86 11.89 5.11
N VAL A 175 11.41 11.46 3.98
CA VAL A 175 10.61 10.87 2.90
C VAL A 175 11.09 9.47 2.63
N LYS A 176 10.14 8.53 2.58
CA LYS A 176 10.37 7.17 2.10
C LYS A 176 9.50 6.95 0.88
N ILE A 177 10.10 6.52 -0.22
CA ILE A 177 9.35 6.13 -1.41
C ILE A 177 9.01 4.65 -1.32
N LEU A 178 7.77 4.29 -1.63
CA LEU A 178 7.29 2.91 -1.75
C LEU A 178 6.93 2.64 -3.23
N PRO A 179 7.91 2.35 -4.10
CA PRO A 179 7.71 2.52 -5.54
C PRO A 179 7.31 1.23 -6.29
N ASP A 180 7.41 0.04 -5.71
CA ASP A 180 6.95 -1.21 -6.32
C ASP A 180 6.51 -2.17 -5.19
N TYR A 181 5.36 -2.84 -5.32
CA TYR A 181 4.92 -3.82 -4.33
C TYR A 181 5.42 -5.23 -4.58
N ARG A 182 6.06 -5.47 -5.71
CA ARG A 182 6.63 -6.78 -6.01
C ARG A 182 7.86 -7.03 -5.14
N PRO A 183 8.10 -8.27 -4.72
CA PRO A 183 9.33 -8.65 -4.04
C PRO A 183 10.52 -8.38 -4.96
N LYS A 184 11.18 -7.25 -4.70
CA LYS A 184 12.46 -6.85 -5.24
C LYS A 184 13.10 -6.10 -4.08
N LEU A 185 14.27 -6.50 -3.59
CA LEU A 185 15.51 -6.20 -4.29
C LEU A 185 16.67 -7.01 -3.68
N LYS A 186 17.71 -7.27 -4.49
CA LYS A 186 19.05 -7.62 -3.99
C LYS A 186 19.84 -6.40 -3.49
N ASN A 187 19.44 -5.18 -3.89
CA ASN A 187 20.08 -3.89 -3.58
C ASN A 187 18.99 -2.84 -3.27
N TYR A 188 18.83 -2.45 -2.01
CA TYR A 188 17.80 -1.54 -1.50
C TYR A 188 18.45 -0.58 -0.49
N ASP A 189 18.06 0.71 -0.51
CA ASP A 189 18.57 1.73 0.42
C ASP A 189 17.48 2.11 1.45
N PRO A 190 17.60 1.66 2.71
CA PRO A 190 16.62 1.94 3.75
C PRO A 190 16.52 3.44 4.10
N ASN A 191 17.45 4.29 3.67
CA ASN A 191 17.37 5.74 3.89
C ASN A 191 16.34 6.42 2.98
N VAL A 192 16.10 5.88 1.79
CA VAL A 192 15.31 6.56 0.74
C VAL A 192 14.05 5.77 0.39
N GLU A 193 14.13 4.44 0.42
CA GLU A 193 13.06 3.57 -0.03
C GLU A 193 12.41 2.83 1.14
N MET A 194 11.20 2.33 0.92
CA MET A 194 10.51 1.37 1.77
C MET A 194 10.27 0.09 0.96
N ASP A 195 10.86 -1.03 1.38
CA ASP A 195 10.65 -2.32 0.72
C ASP A 195 9.40 -2.99 1.30
N PRO A 196 8.33 -3.23 0.52
CA PRO A 196 7.09 -3.79 1.05
C PRO A 196 7.24 -5.13 1.80
N PRO A 197 8.08 -6.10 1.41
CA PRO A 197 8.38 -7.26 2.26
C PRO A 197 9.16 -6.93 3.54
N ASN A 198 10.00 -5.89 3.54
CA ASN A 198 10.87 -5.53 4.68
C ASN A 198 10.70 -4.06 5.16
N PRO A 199 9.47 -3.56 5.38
CA PRO A 199 9.27 -2.15 5.62
C PRO A 199 9.87 -1.72 6.96
N HIS A 200 9.86 -2.63 7.92
CA HIS A 200 10.48 -2.45 9.22
C HIS A 200 11.97 -2.10 9.13
N GLU A 201 12.75 -2.55 8.14
CA GLU A 201 14.17 -2.18 8.06
C GLU A 201 14.36 -0.69 7.76
N ALA A 202 13.63 -0.16 6.78
CA ALA A 202 13.60 1.28 6.46
C ALA A 202 13.20 2.13 7.67
N ILE A 203 12.20 1.62 8.39
CA ILE A 203 11.56 2.36 9.46
C ILE A 203 12.37 2.23 10.76
N LEU A 204 13.01 1.09 11.04
CA LEU A 204 13.89 0.93 12.19
C LEU A 204 15.22 1.67 12.00
N HIS A 205 15.63 1.88 10.75
CA HIS A 205 16.81 2.68 10.42
C HIS A 205 16.64 4.17 10.80
N GLY A 206 15.40 4.66 10.95
CA GLY A 206 15.14 6.02 11.43
C GLY A 206 14.27 6.02 12.68
N ASN A 207 14.50 6.95 13.61
CA ASN A 207 13.66 7.04 14.81
C ASN A 207 12.43 7.91 14.54
N HIS A 208 11.36 7.31 14.00
CA HIS A 208 10.16 8.05 13.57
C HIS A 208 9.11 8.12 14.69
N ASP A 209 8.57 9.30 14.96
CA ASP A 209 7.49 9.51 15.94
C ASP A 209 6.10 9.56 15.31
N ILE A 210 6.01 10.03 14.06
CA ILE A 210 4.83 9.94 13.21
C ILE A 210 5.20 9.48 11.80
N THR A 211 4.41 8.56 11.27
CA THR A 211 4.56 8.00 9.93
C THR A 211 3.26 8.19 9.16
N ILE A 212 3.29 8.99 8.10
CA ILE A 212 2.12 9.38 7.30
C ILE A 212 2.19 8.71 5.93
N LEU A 213 1.20 7.87 5.62
CA LEU A 213 1.08 7.15 4.35
C LEU A 213 0.20 7.95 3.39
N ILE A 214 0.75 8.30 2.23
CA ILE A 214 0.03 9.05 1.18
C ILE A 214 0.28 8.39 -0.17
N GLY A 215 -0.79 8.07 -0.92
CA GLY A 215 -0.67 7.47 -2.24
C GLY A 215 -0.28 5.99 -2.22
N THR A 216 -0.40 5.33 -1.07
CA THR A 216 -0.28 3.88 -0.97
C THR A 216 -1.57 3.23 -1.44
N HIS A 217 -1.45 2.05 -2.04
CA HIS A 217 -2.59 1.28 -2.48
C HIS A 217 -3.22 0.62 -1.28
N CYS A 218 -4.54 0.63 -1.28
CA CYS A 218 -5.38 0.15 -0.22
C CYS A 218 -4.99 -1.24 0.31
N TYR A 219 -4.85 -2.21 -0.60
CA TYR A 219 -4.49 -3.59 -0.24
C TYR A 219 -3.09 -3.74 0.37
N ARG A 220 -2.18 -2.76 0.18
CA ARG A 220 -0.84 -2.79 0.79
C ARG A 220 -0.79 -1.99 2.09
N THR A 221 -1.58 -0.93 2.19
CA THR A 221 -1.59 -0.01 3.33
C THR A 221 -1.82 -0.75 4.64
N ASP A 222 -2.80 -1.67 4.71
CA ASP A 222 -3.10 -2.42 5.94
C ASP A 222 -1.93 -3.31 6.41
N PHE A 223 -1.21 -3.93 5.47
CA PHE A 223 0.00 -4.67 5.80
C PHE A 223 1.10 -3.75 6.35
N VAL A 224 1.30 -2.60 5.71
CA VAL A 224 2.30 -1.61 6.15
C VAL A 224 1.97 -1.10 7.54
N ILE A 225 0.69 -0.78 7.81
CA ILE A 225 0.20 -0.37 9.14
C ILE A 225 0.49 -1.46 10.18
N ARG A 226 0.12 -2.71 9.90
CA ARG A 226 0.34 -3.83 10.84
C ARG A 226 1.82 -3.99 11.21
N LEU A 227 2.71 -3.93 10.23
CA LEU A 227 4.15 -4.02 10.48
C LEU A 227 4.70 -2.82 11.24
N LEU A 228 4.26 -1.61 10.88
CA LEU A 228 4.62 -0.39 11.60
C LEU A 228 4.24 -0.48 13.08
N LYS A 229 2.98 -0.81 13.38
CA LYS A 229 2.48 -0.91 14.76
C LYS A 229 3.15 -2.04 15.55
N LYS A 230 3.47 -3.17 14.90
CA LYS A 230 4.09 -4.32 15.56
C LYS A 230 5.56 -4.08 15.92
N HIS A 231 6.30 -3.38 15.06
CA HIS A 231 7.75 -3.29 15.16
C HIS A 231 8.28 -1.92 15.57
N THR A 232 7.42 -0.89 15.62
CA THR A 232 7.84 0.49 15.86
C THR A 232 6.84 1.23 16.74
N PRO A 233 7.29 2.20 17.56
CA PRO A 233 6.41 3.00 18.41
C PRO A 233 5.81 4.23 17.70
N THR A 234 5.92 4.33 16.38
CA THR A 234 5.44 5.50 15.61
C THR A 234 3.91 5.56 15.60
N ASN A 235 3.36 6.77 15.67
CA ASN A 235 1.96 6.98 15.31
C ASN A 235 1.79 6.77 13.80
N VAL A 236 0.92 5.86 13.40
CA VAL A 236 0.67 5.51 12.00
C VAL A 236 -0.56 6.26 11.50
N VAL A 237 -0.37 7.06 10.46
CA VAL A 237 -1.42 7.86 9.83
C VAL A 237 -1.62 7.41 8.39
N ALA A 238 -2.86 7.14 7.99
CA ALA A 238 -3.20 6.74 6.62
C ALA A 238 -4.12 7.76 5.94
N LEU A 239 -3.60 8.49 4.95
CA LEU A 239 -4.37 9.45 4.16
C LEU A 239 -4.84 8.79 2.85
N CYS A 240 -5.80 7.89 2.99
CA CYS A 240 -6.28 7.01 1.93
C CYS A 240 -7.12 7.77 0.89
N GLY A 241 -6.92 7.49 -0.39
CA GLY A 241 -7.73 8.06 -1.48
C GLY A 241 -9.10 7.40 -1.66
N LEU A 242 -9.37 6.28 -0.98
CA LEU A 242 -10.57 5.47 -1.13
C LEU A 242 -11.28 5.31 0.22
N TYR A 243 -11.22 4.14 0.85
CA TYR A 243 -12.11 3.78 1.95
C TYR A 243 -11.56 4.06 3.36
N GLY A 244 -10.26 4.32 3.53
CA GLY A 244 -9.64 4.52 4.86
C GLY A 244 -9.21 3.23 5.55
N HIS A 245 -8.34 3.32 6.55
CA HIS A 245 -7.70 2.19 7.23
C HIS A 245 -7.87 2.33 8.75
N PRO A 246 -8.98 1.84 9.34
CA PRO A 246 -9.28 1.98 10.76
C PRO A 246 -8.21 1.40 11.70
N GLU A 247 -7.38 0.48 11.22
CA GLU A 247 -6.25 -0.07 11.97
C GLU A 247 -5.12 0.94 12.23
N ALA A 248 -5.06 2.04 11.47
CA ALA A 248 -4.12 3.14 11.73
C ALA A 248 -4.53 3.95 12.98
N ASP A 249 -3.57 4.62 13.62
CA ASP A 249 -3.87 5.51 14.76
C ASP A 249 -4.70 6.72 14.32
N LEU A 250 -4.59 7.10 13.04
CA LEU A 250 -5.46 8.05 12.38
C LEU A 250 -5.61 7.66 10.91
N SER A 251 -6.84 7.64 10.40
CA SER A 251 -7.07 7.44 8.97
C SER A 251 -8.13 8.38 8.42
N THR A 252 -7.96 8.79 7.16
CA THR A 252 -9.00 9.50 6.41
C THR A 252 -9.33 8.79 5.11
N SER A 253 -10.61 8.81 4.75
CA SER A 253 -11.15 8.24 3.51
C SER A 253 -11.30 9.33 2.46
N PHE A 254 -11.26 8.94 1.19
CA PHE A 254 -11.42 9.82 0.03
C PHE A 254 -10.54 11.08 0.11
N THR A 255 -9.27 10.90 0.50
CA THR A 255 -8.29 11.98 0.63
C THR A 255 -7.78 12.36 -0.76
N ASP A 256 -8.34 13.43 -1.31
CA ASP A 256 -7.95 14.03 -2.58
C ASP A 256 -6.93 15.17 -2.38
N ALA A 257 -6.56 15.85 -3.46
CA ALA A 257 -5.65 16.98 -3.40
C ALA A 257 -6.20 18.16 -2.59
N ASN A 258 -7.52 18.40 -2.63
CA ASN A 258 -8.17 19.48 -1.87
C ASN A 258 -8.06 19.25 -0.37
N LYS A 259 -8.36 18.05 0.11
CA LYS A 259 -8.19 17.69 1.52
C LYS A 259 -6.72 17.83 1.96
N LEU A 260 -5.76 17.36 1.15
CA LEU A 260 -4.35 17.55 1.48
C LEU A 260 -3.96 19.04 1.55
N LYS A 261 -4.57 19.89 0.71
CA LYS A 261 -4.37 21.33 0.76
C LYS A 261 -4.97 21.95 2.02
N GLU A 262 -6.15 21.50 2.45
CA GLU A 262 -6.71 21.93 3.75
C GLU A 262 -5.79 21.56 4.91
N LEU A 263 -5.20 20.36 4.92
CA LEU A 263 -4.20 19.99 5.92
C LEU A 263 -2.97 20.90 5.85
N LEU A 264 -2.48 21.20 4.65
CA LEU A 264 -1.34 22.11 4.45
C LEU A 264 -1.62 23.50 5.03
N ASP A 265 -2.83 24.04 4.83
CA ASP A 265 -3.25 25.35 5.34
C ASP A 265 -3.39 25.37 6.87
N MET A 266 -3.57 24.20 7.53
CA MET A 266 -3.62 24.07 8.98
C MET A 266 -2.24 24.05 9.66
N LEU A 267 -1.15 23.82 8.90
CA LEU A 267 0.22 23.68 9.41
C LEU A 267 0.93 25.03 9.53
#